data_AF-A0A2M7EL85-F1
#
_entry.id   AF-A0A2M7EL85-F1
#
_cell.length_a   1.000
_cell.length_b   1.000
_cell.length_c   1.000
_cell.angle_alpha   90.00
_cell.angle_beta   90.00
_cell.angle_gamma   90.00
#
_symmetry.space_group_name_H-M   'P 1'
#
loop_
_entity.id
_entity.type
_entity.pdbx_description
1 polymer ?
#
loop_
_entity_poly.entity_id
_entity_poly.type
_entity_poly.pdbx_seq_one_letter_code
_entity_poly.pdbx_strand_id
1 'polypeptide(L)'
;MTIHMDDDIKYNPSEFESKMAELWEKENVYRTNDQRPTTNDNKVYCLSMFPYPSGAGLHVGHVRIYTGTDVLARYFRMQGKDVLHPMGWDAFGLPAENAAIKAKKNPMDMVPGNIANFKRQMHMLGLSYDWEKEIATTDPSYYKWTQWLFIQFFKKGLLYKKNTPIHFCPKCKTGLAEEEVLANGTHERCGSVITKKILPQWIFRITTYAERLLEDLKLLDWPKGILEMQRNWIGKKEGVIIKHTVKDLNISIETFSAYPAWLFADTFIVIAPEHPLIKELVKNTQYEKDTNAFIEETKKIPAQQKTEDTFEKKGVFTGRYAMDPFNPGREMPIWIANFALMDFGTGVIRCSAHDVRDFEFATKYK
;
A
#
# COMPACT_ATOMS: atom_id res chain seq x y z
N MET A 1 29.84 -61.20 12.17
CA MET A 1 28.84 -60.67 13.11
C MET A 1 27.84 -59.90 12.26
N THR A 2 26.79 -60.58 11.82
CA THR A 2 25.76 -60.01 10.94
C THR A 2 24.84 -59.21 11.83
N ILE A 3 24.75 -57.90 11.62
CA ILE A 3 23.78 -57.06 12.32
C ILE A 3 22.42 -57.46 11.75
N HIS A 4 21.65 -58.23 12.52
CA HIS A 4 20.21 -58.37 12.28
C HIS A 4 19.62 -56.99 12.54
N MET A 5 19.32 -56.24 11.46
CA MET A 5 18.42 -55.11 11.58
C MET A 5 17.05 -55.69 11.88
N ASP A 6 16.50 -55.40 13.05
CA ASP A 6 15.09 -55.67 13.32
C ASP A 6 14.26 -54.95 12.25
N ASP A 7 13.61 -55.71 11.37
CA ASP A 7 12.75 -55.22 10.28
C ASP A 7 11.47 -54.51 10.79
N ASP A 8 11.32 -54.32 12.10
CA ASP A 8 10.10 -53.82 12.76
C ASP A 8 10.20 -52.40 13.37
N ILE A 9 11.34 -51.71 13.29
CA ILE A 9 11.43 -50.32 13.76
C ILE A 9 10.87 -49.36 12.69
N LYS A 10 9.57 -49.05 12.78
CA LYS A 10 8.91 -48.06 11.93
C LYS A 10 9.12 -46.65 12.48
N TYR A 11 9.43 -45.70 11.60
CA TYR A 11 9.47 -44.28 11.94
C TYR A 11 8.09 -43.81 12.43
N ASN A 12 8.01 -43.44 13.70
CA ASN A 12 6.79 -42.93 14.32
C ASN A 12 7.07 -41.55 14.98
N PRO A 13 6.71 -40.44 14.31
CA PRO A 13 6.95 -39.09 14.82
C PRO A 13 6.38 -38.85 16.22
N SER A 14 5.21 -39.42 16.50
CA SER A 14 4.47 -39.23 17.74
C SER A 14 5.20 -39.73 18.99
N GLU A 15 6.21 -40.59 18.84
CA GLU A 15 6.99 -41.13 19.95
C GLU A 15 8.07 -40.18 20.47
N PHE A 16 8.52 -39.21 19.66
CA PHE A 16 9.67 -38.37 19.99
C PHE A 16 9.50 -36.87 19.72
N GLU A 17 8.66 -36.43 18.77
CA GLU A 17 8.59 -35.01 18.38
C GLU A 17 8.23 -34.08 19.56
N SER A 18 7.18 -34.43 20.33
CA SER A 18 6.77 -33.65 21.50
C SER A 18 7.87 -33.62 22.57
N LYS A 19 8.51 -34.76 22.83
CA LYS A 19 9.61 -34.87 23.81
C LYS A 19 10.79 -33.99 23.43
N MET A 20 11.14 -33.92 22.14
CA MET A 20 12.25 -33.08 21.65
C MET A 20 11.89 -31.59 21.74
N ALA A 21 10.67 -31.21 21.33
CA ALA A 21 10.21 -29.84 21.45
C ALA A 21 10.22 -29.34 22.91
N GLU A 22 9.68 -30.14 23.84
CA GLU A 22 9.68 -29.86 25.27
C GLU A 22 11.10 -29.75 25.85
N LEU A 23 12.02 -30.61 25.41
CA LEU A 23 13.42 -30.56 25.83
C LEU A 23 14.08 -29.25 25.42
N TRP A 24 13.93 -28.85 24.15
CA TRP A 24 14.52 -27.60 23.64
C TRP A 24 13.96 -26.35 24.32
N GLU A 25 12.67 -26.37 24.66
CA GLU A 25 12.03 -25.28 25.40
C GLU A 25 12.54 -25.22 26.84
N LYS A 26 12.60 -26.36 27.55
CA LYS A 26 13.15 -26.46 28.90
C LYS A 26 14.59 -25.97 28.99
N GLU A 27 15.41 -26.32 27.99
CA GLU A 27 16.82 -25.91 27.91
C GLU A 27 17.01 -24.50 27.35
N ASN A 28 15.92 -23.81 26.93
CA ASN A 28 15.95 -22.49 26.31
C ASN A 28 16.94 -22.42 25.12
N VAL A 29 17.02 -23.50 24.33
CA VAL A 29 18.00 -23.66 23.23
C VAL A 29 17.92 -22.52 22.21
N TYR A 30 16.72 -21.97 22.03
CA TYR A 30 16.44 -20.93 21.04
C TYR A 30 16.48 -19.51 21.60
N ARG A 31 16.82 -19.34 22.87
CA ARG A 31 16.99 -18.01 23.46
C ARG A 31 18.11 -17.24 22.76
N THR A 32 17.89 -15.96 22.50
CA THR A 32 18.91 -15.06 21.94
C THR A 32 19.91 -14.67 23.02
N ASN A 33 21.19 -14.64 22.68
CA ASN A 33 22.23 -14.20 23.61
C ASN A 33 22.40 -12.68 23.60
N ASP A 34 21.82 -12.00 24.59
CA ASP A 34 21.88 -10.53 24.72
C ASP A 34 23.25 -10.01 25.23
N GLN A 35 24.20 -10.89 25.58
CA GLN A 35 25.47 -10.53 26.26
C GLN A 35 26.69 -10.43 25.33
N ARG A 36 26.57 -10.78 24.04
CA ARG A 36 27.71 -10.74 23.11
C ARG A 36 27.79 -9.41 22.33
N PRO A 37 28.99 -8.83 22.12
CA PRO A 37 29.15 -7.58 21.39
C PRO A 37 28.69 -7.65 19.93
N THR A 38 28.13 -6.54 19.46
CA THR A 38 27.47 -6.32 18.17
C THR A 38 28.41 -6.21 16.95
N THR A 39 29.60 -6.80 16.98
CA THR A 39 30.48 -6.86 15.78
C THR A 39 29.82 -7.73 14.72
N ASN A 40 29.70 -7.19 13.50
CA ASN A 40 28.61 -7.51 12.57
C ASN A 40 28.57 -8.96 12.04
N ASP A 41 29.71 -9.67 12.03
CA ASP A 41 29.81 -10.93 11.30
C ASP A 41 29.28 -12.15 12.05
N ASN A 42 29.09 -12.07 13.37
CA ASN A 42 28.70 -13.22 14.20
C ASN A 42 27.21 -13.28 14.54
N LYS A 43 26.42 -12.27 14.15
CA LYS A 43 24.99 -12.20 14.44
C LYS A 43 24.16 -12.47 13.20
N VAL A 44 22.99 -13.07 13.40
CA VAL A 44 21.98 -13.25 12.35
C VAL A 44 20.62 -12.87 12.91
N TYR A 45 19.89 -12.01 12.21
CA TYR A 45 18.49 -11.76 12.48
C TYR A 45 17.67 -12.47 11.41
N CYS A 46 17.06 -13.60 11.78
CA CYS A 46 16.13 -14.32 10.93
C CYS A 46 14.70 -13.89 11.28
N LEU A 47 13.95 -13.34 10.33
CA LEU A 47 12.62 -12.80 10.57
C LEU A 47 11.64 -13.30 9.52
N SER A 48 10.49 -13.79 9.99
CA SER A 48 9.29 -14.00 9.19
C SER A 48 8.29 -12.87 9.45
N MET A 49 7.45 -12.56 8.48
CA MET A 49 6.28 -11.72 8.72
C MET A 49 5.38 -12.43 9.73
N PHE A 50 5.20 -11.84 10.92
CA PHE A 50 4.33 -12.36 11.97
C PHE A 50 2.85 -12.44 11.55
N PRO A 51 2.07 -13.42 12.06
CA PRO A 51 0.71 -13.66 11.60
C PRO A 51 -0.31 -12.68 12.18
N TYR A 52 -1.38 -12.46 11.43
CA TYR A 52 -2.65 -11.97 11.96
C TYR A 52 -3.35 -13.09 12.75
N PRO A 53 -3.65 -12.92 14.06
CA PRO A 53 -4.38 -13.90 14.86
C PRO A 53 -5.89 -13.83 14.61
N SER A 54 -6.30 -13.76 13.34
CA SER A 54 -7.70 -13.66 12.90
C SER A 54 -8.31 -14.99 12.46
N GLY A 55 -7.48 -16.01 12.21
CA GLY A 55 -7.92 -17.35 11.84
C GLY A 55 -8.21 -18.26 13.03
N ALA A 56 -8.82 -19.41 12.77
CA ALA A 56 -9.00 -20.47 13.79
C ALA A 56 -7.66 -21.12 14.20
N GLY A 57 -6.63 -21.00 13.36
CA GLY A 57 -5.30 -21.57 13.55
C GLY A 57 -4.40 -21.27 12.36
N LEU A 58 -3.17 -21.77 12.39
CA LEU A 58 -2.26 -21.78 11.26
C LEU A 58 -2.81 -22.64 10.11
N HIS A 59 -2.61 -22.19 8.87
CA HIS A 59 -2.80 -22.97 7.65
C HIS A 59 -1.44 -23.29 7.02
N VAL A 60 -1.42 -24.21 6.04
CA VAL A 60 -0.18 -24.69 5.38
C VAL A 60 0.69 -23.58 4.78
N GLY A 61 0.08 -22.47 4.33
CA GLY A 61 0.82 -21.29 3.87
C GLY A 61 1.71 -20.65 4.96
N HIS A 62 1.25 -20.60 6.22
CA HIS A 62 2.06 -20.14 7.34
C HIS A 62 3.22 -21.09 7.60
N VAL A 63 2.94 -22.41 7.61
CA VAL A 63 3.95 -23.45 7.83
C VAL A 63 5.08 -23.31 6.81
N ARG A 64 4.75 -23.14 5.53
CA ARG A 64 5.75 -22.95 4.46
C ARG A 64 6.71 -21.78 4.75
N ILE A 65 6.20 -20.64 5.18
CA ILE A 65 7.01 -19.44 5.44
C ILE A 65 7.87 -19.65 6.70
N TYR A 66 7.25 -20.10 7.79
CA TYR A 66 7.90 -20.23 9.08
C TYR A 66 8.93 -21.36 9.13
N THR A 67 8.69 -22.47 8.45
CA THR A 67 9.70 -23.53 8.27
C THR A 67 10.90 -23.01 7.48
N GLY A 68 10.70 -22.13 6.49
CA GLY A 68 11.79 -21.52 5.73
C GLY A 68 12.75 -20.72 6.61
N THR A 69 12.22 -19.87 7.50
CA THR A 69 13.08 -19.11 8.44
C THR A 69 13.64 -20.00 9.55
N ASP A 70 12.90 -21.01 10.00
CA ASP A 70 13.38 -21.98 10.99
C ASP A 70 14.62 -22.74 10.52
N VAL A 71 14.62 -23.24 9.28
CA VAL A 71 15.77 -23.94 8.69
C VAL A 71 17.00 -23.02 8.68
N LEU A 72 16.84 -21.76 8.27
CA LEU A 72 17.94 -20.79 8.27
C LEU A 72 18.43 -20.49 9.69
N ALA A 73 17.52 -20.25 10.64
CA ALA A 73 17.85 -19.96 12.02
C ALA A 73 18.67 -21.10 12.65
N ARG A 74 18.25 -22.36 12.46
CA ARG A 74 18.98 -23.55 12.93
C ARG A 74 20.34 -23.69 12.25
N TYR A 75 20.40 -23.53 10.93
CA TYR A 75 21.65 -23.56 10.17
C TYR A 75 22.69 -22.58 10.74
N PHE A 76 22.30 -21.32 10.94
CA PHE A 76 23.22 -20.31 11.47
C PHE A 76 23.60 -20.55 12.95
N ARG A 77 22.66 -21.03 13.79
CA ARG A 77 22.99 -21.44 15.17
C ARG A 77 24.05 -22.54 15.19
N MET A 78 23.93 -23.54 14.32
CA MET A 78 24.89 -24.64 14.22
C MET A 78 26.26 -24.19 13.70
N GLN A 79 26.33 -23.08 12.98
CA GLN A 79 27.58 -22.41 12.61
C GLN A 79 28.18 -21.56 13.74
N GLY A 80 27.58 -21.57 14.93
CA GLY A 80 28.03 -20.79 16.08
C GLY A 80 27.63 -19.31 16.04
N LYS A 81 26.75 -18.91 15.11
CA LYS A 81 26.24 -17.53 15.05
C LYS A 81 25.23 -17.27 16.17
N ASP A 82 25.17 -16.02 16.61
CA ASP A 82 24.16 -15.51 17.53
C ASP A 82 22.90 -15.15 16.76
N VAL A 83 21.88 -16.01 16.87
CA VAL A 83 20.66 -15.89 16.08
C VAL A 83 19.53 -15.29 16.91
N LEU A 84 18.99 -14.16 16.44
CA LEU A 84 17.68 -13.67 16.83
C LEU A 84 16.65 -14.20 15.84
N HIS A 85 15.75 -15.07 16.32
CA HIS A 85 14.62 -15.60 15.56
C HIS A 85 13.34 -15.38 16.38
N PRO A 86 12.72 -14.19 16.31
CA PRO A 86 11.59 -13.84 17.14
C PRO A 86 10.27 -14.18 16.44
N MET A 87 9.19 -14.17 17.22
CA MET A 87 7.82 -14.23 16.72
C MET A 87 6.95 -13.26 17.50
N GLY A 88 5.81 -12.87 16.93
CA GLY A 88 4.82 -12.05 17.59
C GLY A 88 3.46 -12.16 16.89
N TRP A 89 2.59 -11.19 17.17
CA TRP A 89 1.21 -11.22 16.69
C TRP A 89 0.79 -9.85 16.16
N ASP A 90 0.41 -9.78 14.89
CA ASP A 90 -0.21 -8.59 14.33
C ASP A 90 -1.70 -8.56 14.67
N ALA A 91 -1.98 -8.22 15.91
CA ALA A 91 -3.27 -8.43 16.56
C ALA A 91 -4.26 -7.27 16.40
N PHE A 92 -3.83 -6.09 15.96
CA PHE A 92 -4.70 -4.93 15.77
C PHE A 92 -5.34 -4.87 14.38
N GLY A 93 -6.35 -4.00 14.25
CA GLY A 93 -6.91 -3.61 12.97
C GLY A 93 -7.96 -4.56 12.40
N LEU A 94 -8.27 -4.34 11.13
CA LEU A 94 -9.38 -4.99 10.44
C LEU A 94 -9.35 -6.52 10.41
N PRO A 95 -8.20 -7.24 10.37
CA PRO A 95 -8.25 -8.71 10.30
C PRO A 95 -8.86 -9.29 11.59
N ALA A 96 -8.36 -8.87 12.75
CA ALA A 96 -8.82 -9.34 14.04
C ALA A 96 -10.26 -8.90 14.32
N GLU A 97 -10.59 -7.62 14.05
CA GLU A 97 -11.94 -7.09 14.28
C GLU A 97 -13.00 -7.77 13.42
N ASN A 98 -12.76 -7.94 12.11
CA ASN A 98 -13.73 -8.59 11.23
C ASN A 98 -13.96 -10.06 11.59
N ALA A 99 -12.91 -10.77 12.00
CA ALA A 99 -13.03 -12.14 12.47
C ALA A 99 -13.87 -12.23 13.75
N ALA A 100 -13.66 -11.32 14.70
CA ALA A 100 -14.42 -11.25 15.94
C ALA A 100 -15.89 -10.90 15.69
N ILE A 101 -16.18 -9.93 14.80
CA ILE A 101 -17.54 -9.58 14.37
C ILE A 101 -18.24 -10.80 13.76
N LYS A 102 -17.57 -11.54 12.86
CA LYS A 102 -18.14 -12.75 12.24
C LYS A 102 -18.43 -13.83 13.28
N ALA A 103 -17.57 -13.98 14.27
CA ALA A 103 -17.73 -14.90 15.39
C ALA A 103 -18.73 -14.40 16.45
N LYS A 104 -19.24 -13.16 16.33
CA LYS A 104 -20.07 -12.48 17.34
C LYS A 104 -19.41 -12.45 18.72
N LYS A 105 -18.09 -12.21 18.76
CA LYS A 105 -17.28 -12.10 19.98
C LYS A 105 -16.62 -10.73 20.07
N ASN A 106 -16.22 -10.33 21.28
CA ASN A 106 -15.34 -9.19 21.46
C ASN A 106 -13.93 -9.55 20.95
N PRO A 107 -13.28 -8.72 20.12
CA PRO A 107 -11.89 -8.94 19.70
C PRO A 107 -10.94 -9.15 20.87
N MET A 108 -11.14 -8.44 21.98
CA MET A 108 -10.31 -8.53 23.18
C MET A 108 -10.37 -9.91 23.86
N ASP A 109 -11.47 -10.63 23.71
CA ASP A 109 -11.64 -11.99 24.25
C ASP A 109 -11.18 -13.06 23.24
N MET A 110 -11.33 -12.79 21.94
CA MET A 110 -11.02 -13.77 20.88
C MET A 110 -9.53 -13.83 20.55
N VAL A 111 -8.88 -12.68 20.46
CA VAL A 111 -7.47 -12.58 20.03
C VAL A 111 -6.52 -13.36 20.94
N PRO A 112 -6.60 -13.28 22.27
CA PRO A 112 -5.72 -14.07 23.15
C PRO A 112 -5.87 -15.58 22.94
N GLY A 113 -7.10 -16.07 22.72
CA GLY A 113 -7.35 -17.49 22.44
C GLY A 113 -6.76 -17.93 21.10
N ASN A 114 -6.84 -17.08 20.07
CA ASN A 114 -6.23 -17.35 18.77
C ASN A 114 -4.70 -17.37 18.88
N ILE A 115 -4.11 -16.39 19.57
CA ILE A 115 -2.67 -16.34 19.85
C ILE A 115 -2.22 -17.63 20.54
N ALA A 116 -2.91 -18.04 21.61
CA ALA A 116 -2.59 -19.27 22.34
C ALA A 116 -2.64 -20.51 21.44
N ASN A 117 -3.65 -20.61 20.56
CA ASN A 117 -3.74 -21.73 19.62
C ASN A 117 -2.63 -21.70 18.55
N PHE A 118 -2.34 -20.54 17.97
CA PHE A 118 -1.26 -20.38 16.99
C PHE A 118 0.08 -20.74 17.61
N LYS A 119 0.38 -20.22 18.81
CA LYS A 119 1.59 -20.54 19.57
C LYS A 119 1.70 -22.04 19.80
N ARG A 120 0.64 -22.69 20.32
CA ARG A 120 0.59 -24.16 20.49
C ARG A 120 0.93 -24.89 19.18
N GLN A 121 0.35 -24.50 18.06
CA GLN A 121 0.64 -25.12 16.77
C GLN A 121 2.10 -24.89 16.33
N MET A 122 2.69 -23.72 16.60
CA MET A 122 4.10 -23.46 16.34
C MET A 122 5.03 -24.34 17.19
N HIS A 123 4.69 -24.56 18.47
CA HIS A 123 5.42 -25.51 19.33
C HIS A 123 5.28 -26.94 18.81
N MET A 124 4.09 -27.37 18.39
CA MET A 124 3.88 -28.69 17.79
C MET A 124 4.71 -28.91 16.51
N LEU A 125 4.93 -27.84 15.73
CA LEU A 125 5.78 -27.86 14.54
C LEU A 125 7.28 -27.81 14.87
N GLY A 126 7.67 -27.65 16.14
CA GLY A 126 9.06 -27.57 16.58
C GLY A 126 9.80 -26.32 16.09
N LEU A 127 9.10 -25.20 15.86
CA LEU A 127 9.72 -23.96 15.38
C LEU A 127 10.60 -23.31 16.45
N SER A 128 11.79 -22.85 16.04
CA SER A 128 12.90 -22.39 16.88
C SER A 128 12.85 -20.90 17.23
N TYR A 129 11.72 -20.45 17.77
CA TYR A 129 11.56 -19.04 18.16
C TYR A 129 12.11 -18.74 19.55
N ASP A 130 12.60 -17.51 19.71
CA ASP A 130 12.85 -16.90 21.01
C ASP A 130 11.56 -16.28 21.56
N TRP A 131 10.85 -17.05 22.37
CA TRP A 131 9.59 -16.62 22.98
C TRP A 131 9.75 -15.55 24.07
N GLU A 132 10.98 -15.26 24.57
CA GLU A 132 11.20 -14.12 25.47
C GLU A 132 11.06 -12.77 24.73
N LYS A 133 11.15 -12.79 23.40
CA LYS A 133 10.99 -11.60 22.54
C LYS A 133 9.59 -11.51 21.92
N GLU A 134 8.64 -12.28 22.42
CA GLU A 134 7.24 -12.28 21.96
C GLU A 134 6.58 -10.92 22.16
N ILE A 135 5.85 -10.46 21.14
CA ILE A 135 5.07 -9.22 21.19
C ILE A 135 3.66 -9.44 20.62
N ALA A 136 2.69 -8.68 21.10
CA ALA A 136 1.37 -8.54 20.48
C ALA A 136 1.08 -7.06 20.23
N THR A 137 0.67 -6.69 19.01
CA THR A 137 0.46 -5.27 18.69
C THR A 137 -0.69 -4.62 19.47
N THR A 138 -1.59 -5.42 20.05
CA THR A 138 -2.69 -4.99 20.92
C THR A 138 -2.30 -4.76 22.38
N ASP A 139 -1.10 -5.14 22.81
CA ASP A 139 -0.64 -4.92 24.19
C ASP A 139 -0.34 -3.42 24.42
N PRO A 140 -0.87 -2.77 25.48
CA PRO A 140 -0.47 -1.43 25.89
C PRO A 140 1.05 -1.22 26.01
N SER A 141 1.80 -2.25 26.39
CA SER A 141 3.25 -2.22 26.46
C SER A 141 3.91 -1.99 25.09
N TYR A 142 3.23 -2.39 24.00
CA TYR A 142 3.66 -2.20 22.62
C TYR A 142 3.12 -0.90 22.02
N TYR A 143 1.79 -0.72 21.95
CA TYR A 143 1.21 0.41 21.20
C TYR A 143 1.44 1.78 21.85
N LYS A 144 1.86 1.84 23.12
CA LYS A 144 2.36 3.11 23.70
C LYS A 144 3.51 3.71 22.87
N TRP A 145 4.32 2.87 22.23
CA TRP A 145 5.41 3.30 21.37
C TRP A 145 4.92 3.76 20.00
N THR A 146 3.85 3.19 19.46
CA THR A 146 3.24 3.67 18.22
C THR A 146 2.59 5.04 18.44
N GLN A 147 1.93 5.26 19.58
CA GLN A 147 1.44 6.57 20.02
C GLN A 147 2.60 7.58 20.19
N TRP A 148 3.69 7.16 20.82
CA TRP A 148 4.87 8.02 20.98
C TRP A 148 5.48 8.40 19.63
N LEU A 149 5.65 7.45 18.70
CA LEU A 149 6.15 7.69 17.34
C LEU A 149 5.23 8.65 16.57
N PHE A 150 3.91 8.47 16.67
CA PHE A 150 2.94 9.38 16.07
C PHE A 150 3.16 10.83 16.56
N ILE A 151 3.35 11.03 17.87
CA ILE A 151 3.65 12.35 18.44
C ILE A 151 4.99 12.89 17.90
N GLN A 152 6.02 12.06 17.76
CA GLN A 152 7.31 12.50 17.20
C GLN A 152 7.18 12.93 15.74
N PHE A 153 6.48 12.14 14.91
CA PHE A 153 6.24 12.48 13.51
C PHE A 153 5.41 13.77 13.38
N PHE A 154 4.43 13.97 14.25
CA PHE A 154 3.66 15.21 14.31
C PHE A 154 4.55 16.41 14.66
N LYS A 155 5.37 16.30 15.71
CA LYS A 155 6.33 17.36 16.11
C LYS A 155 7.35 17.69 15.01
N LYS A 156 7.73 16.71 14.19
CA LYS A 156 8.64 16.89 13.04
C LYS A 156 7.93 17.37 11.77
N GLY A 157 6.62 17.65 11.81
CA GLY A 157 5.85 18.09 10.66
C GLY A 157 5.60 17.00 9.60
N LEU A 158 5.89 15.73 9.91
CA LEU A 158 5.71 14.57 9.04
C LEU A 158 4.29 13.99 9.09
N LEU A 159 3.43 14.54 9.93
CA LEU A 159 2.00 14.24 9.98
C LEU A 159 1.20 15.53 9.81
N TYR A 160 0.12 15.47 9.07
CA TYR A 160 -0.82 16.57 8.91
C TYR A 160 -2.25 16.07 8.75
N LYS A 161 -3.23 16.93 9.02
CA LYS A 161 -4.63 16.65 8.73
C LYS A 161 -5.01 17.21 7.37
N LYS A 162 -5.71 16.41 6.57
CA LYS A 162 -6.33 16.83 5.30
C LYS A 162 -7.71 16.21 5.20
N ASN A 163 -8.67 16.98 4.69
CA ASN A 163 -9.93 16.41 4.22
C ASN A 163 -9.62 15.66 2.93
N THR A 164 -9.60 14.34 3.01
CA THR A 164 -9.25 13.46 1.90
C THR A 164 -10.46 12.58 1.60
N PRO A 165 -10.85 12.41 0.33
CA PRO A 165 -11.77 11.34 -0.03
C PRO A 165 -11.09 10.01 0.29
N ILE A 166 -11.56 9.32 1.31
CA ILE A 166 -11.09 7.97 1.61
C ILE A 166 -11.99 6.93 0.99
N HIS A 167 -11.40 5.81 0.64
CA HIS A 167 -12.12 4.57 0.43
C HIS A 167 -12.82 4.18 1.74
N PHE A 168 -14.11 3.92 1.67
CA PHE A 168 -14.93 3.55 2.82
C PHE A 168 -15.73 2.30 2.48
N CYS A 169 -15.54 1.26 3.29
CA CYS A 169 -16.33 0.05 3.17
C CYS A 169 -17.66 0.23 3.93
N PRO A 170 -18.83 0.27 3.26
CA PRO A 170 -20.10 0.45 3.94
C PRO A 170 -20.47 -0.73 4.86
N LYS A 171 -19.98 -1.94 4.52
CA LYS A 171 -20.21 -3.15 5.29
C LYS A 171 -19.34 -3.20 6.55
N CYS A 172 -18.04 -2.93 6.43
CA CYS A 172 -17.11 -2.89 7.57
C CYS A 172 -17.19 -1.59 8.38
N LYS A 173 -17.85 -0.56 7.85
CA LYS A 173 -18.02 0.77 8.46
C LYS A 173 -16.69 1.46 8.81
N THR A 174 -15.67 1.27 7.98
CA THR A 174 -14.31 1.76 8.21
C THR A 174 -13.71 2.38 6.95
N GLY A 175 -12.74 3.27 7.15
CA GLY A 175 -11.85 3.73 6.10
C GLY A 175 -10.88 2.62 5.68
N LEU A 176 -10.49 2.63 4.41
CA LEU A 176 -9.53 1.71 3.81
C LEU A 176 -8.36 2.49 3.22
N ALA A 177 -7.15 1.92 3.30
CA ALA A 177 -6.01 2.38 2.50
C ALA A 177 -6.19 2.01 1.02
N GLU A 178 -5.40 2.59 0.13
CA GLU A 178 -5.48 2.31 -1.31
C GLU A 178 -5.16 0.83 -1.60
N GLU A 179 -4.23 0.26 -0.84
CA GLU A 179 -3.77 -1.14 -0.95
C GLU A 179 -4.83 -2.16 -0.52
N GLU A 180 -5.86 -1.74 0.23
CA GLU A 180 -6.97 -2.59 0.67
C GLU A 180 -8.14 -2.60 -0.35
N VAL A 181 -7.99 -1.85 -1.45
CA VAL A 181 -8.94 -1.76 -2.56
C VAL A 181 -8.45 -2.61 -3.73
N LEU A 182 -9.21 -3.66 -4.05
CA LEU A 182 -8.95 -4.47 -5.23
C LEU A 182 -9.22 -3.68 -6.50
N ALA A 183 -8.58 -4.07 -7.61
CA ALA A 183 -8.71 -3.43 -8.92
C ALA A 183 -10.18 -3.30 -9.41
N ASN A 184 -11.06 -4.21 -9.01
CA ASN A 184 -12.49 -4.15 -9.32
C ASN A 184 -13.30 -3.15 -8.44
N GLY A 185 -12.63 -2.35 -7.60
CA GLY A 185 -13.25 -1.38 -6.70
C GLY A 185 -13.94 -2.01 -5.47
N THR A 186 -13.59 -3.24 -5.12
CA THR A 186 -14.13 -3.94 -3.94
C THR A 186 -13.09 -4.08 -2.84
N HIS A 187 -13.56 -4.18 -1.60
CA HIS A 187 -12.70 -4.39 -0.43
C HIS A 187 -12.06 -5.78 -0.48
N GLU A 188 -10.73 -5.85 -0.34
CA GLU A 188 -9.93 -7.09 -0.44
C GLU A 188 -10.45 -8.25 0.42
N ARG A 189 -11.09 -7.95 1.56
CA ARG A 189 -11.53 -8.96 2.53
C ARG A 189 -12.99 -9.31 2.42
N CYS A 190 -13.86 -8.29 2.40
CA CYS A 190 -15.30 -8.52 2.50
C CYS A 190 -16.01 -8.52 1.14
N GLY A 191 -15.30 -8.19 0.06
CA GLY A 191 -15.79 -8.16 -1.33
C GLY A 191 -16.88 -7.13 -1.60
N SER A 192 -17.15 -6.22 -0.67
CA SER A 192 -18.19 -5.20 -0.86
C SER A 192 -17.67 -4.04 -1.71
N VAL A 193 -18.55 -3.49 -2.55
CA VAL A 193 -18.26 -2.30 -3.35
C VAL A 193 -17.92 -1.14 -2.42
N ILE A 194 -16.80 -0.50 -2.69
CA ILE A 194 -16.28 0.61 -1.89
C ILE A 194 -16.97 1.90 -2.29
N THR A 195 -17.22 2.76 -1.31
CA THR A 195 -17.73 4.12 -1.50
C THR A 195 -16.67 5.13 -1.11
N LYS A 196 -16.76 6.37 -1.60
CA LYS A 196 -15.88 7.45 -1.14
C LYS A 196 -16.58 8.29 -0.08
N LYS A 197 -15.88 8.59 1.01
CA LYS A 197 -16.31 9.57 2.02
C LYS A 197 -15.22 10.60 2.24
N ILE A 198 -15.59 11.87 2.28
CA ILE A 198 -14.66 12.94 2.64
C ILE A 198 -14.63 13.02 4.16
N LEU A 199 -13.48 12.72 4.75
CA LEU A 199 -13.26 12.78 6.19
C LEU A 199 -11.92 13.45 6.50
N PRO A 200 -11.80 14.16 7.63
CA PRO A 200 -10.51 14.64 8.09
C PRO A 200 -9.65 13.44 8.51
N GLN A 201 -8.55 13.21 7.80
CA GLN A 201 -7.63 12.10 8.05
C GLN A 201 -6.25 12.61 8.46
N TRP A 202 -5.56 11.82 9.28
CA TRP A 202 -4.13 11.98 9.52
C TRP A 202 -3.34 11.32 8.40
N ILE A 203 -2.46 12.07 7.75
CA ILE A 203 -1.68 11.62 6.61
C ILE A 203 -0.19 11.75 6.95
N PHE A 204 0.57 10.68 6.69
CA PHE A 204 2.03 10.70 6.76
C PHE A 204 2.62 11.35 5.50
N ARG A 205 3.57 12.26 5.68
CA ARG A 205 4.36 12.86 4.59
C ARG A 205 5.45 11.91 4.08
N ILE A 206 5.05 10.70 3.67
CA ILE A 206 5.98 9.74 3.08
C ILE A 206 6.63 10.28 1.80
N THR A 207 5.93 11.16 1.08
CA THR A 207 6.44 11.82 -0.13
C THR A 207 7.67 12.71 0.12
N THR A 208 7.88 13.21 1.34
CA THR A 208 9.13 13.90 1.71
C THR A 208 10.35 12.97 1.61
N TYR A 209 10.14 11.65 1.63
CA TYR A 209 11.18 10.64 1.49
C TYR A 209 11.14 9.92 0.14
N ALA A 210 10.30 10.34 -0.82
CA ALA A 210 10.11 9.63 -2.09
C ALA A 210 11.42 9.45 -2.88
N GLU A 211 12.26 10.49 -2.94
CA GLU A 211 13.56 10.41 -3.62
C GLU A 211 14.47 9.37 -2.97
N ARG A 212 14.63 9.47 -1.65
CA ARG A 212 15.46 8.53 -0.89
C ARG A 212 14.94 7.09 -1.01
N LEU A 213 13.63 6.90 -0.87
CA LEU A 213 13.01 5.58 -1.05
C LEU A 213 13.30 5.00 -2.42
N LEU A 214 13.34 5.81 -3.47
CA LEU A 214 13.65 5.37 -4.84
C LEU A 214 15.15 5.10 -5.05
N GLU A 215 16.02 6.00 -4.57
CA GLU A 215 17.47 5.88 -4.69
C GLU A 215 18.02 4.70 -3.89
N ASP A 216 17.54 4.53 -2.65
CA ASP A 216 18.01 3.50 -1.73
C ASP A 216 17.63 2.08 -2.20
N LEU A 217 16.69 1.92 -3.15
CA LEU A 217 16.42 0.62 -3.79
C LEU A 217 17.66 0.00 -4.44
N LYS A 218 18.66 0.81 -4.83
CA LYS A 218 19.93 0.34 -5.41
C LYS A 218 20.82 -0.34 -4.39
N LEU A 219 20.60 -0.10 -3.09
CA LEU A 219 21.38 -0.66 -1.98
C LEU A 219 20.84 -2.03 -1.53
N LEU A 220 19.64 -2.41 -1.97
CA LEU A 220 18.93 -3.59 -1.50
C LEU A 220 19.27 -4.83 -2.34
N ASP A 221 19.65 -5.91 -1.68
CA ASP A 221 19.74 -7.25 -2.28
C ASP A 221 18.38 -7.94 -2.27
N TRP A 222 17.42 -7.38 -3.03
CA TRP A 222 16.03 -7.84 -3.08
C TRP A 222 15.66 -8.36 -4.47
N PRO A 223 14.61 -9.21 -4.59
CA PRO A 223 14.15 -9.70 -5.89
C PRO A 223 13.79 -8.54 -6.84
N LYS A 224 14.26 -8.62 -8.09
CA LYS A 224 14.07 -7.57 -9.11
C LYS A 224 12.61 -7.17 -9.30
N GLY A 225 11.68 -8.13 -9.26
CA GLY A 225 10.25 -7.87 -9.39
C GLY A 225 9.70 -6.97 -8.28
N ILE A 226 10.12 -7.16 -7.03
CA ILE A 226 9.70 -6.33 -5.89
C ILE A 226 10.26 -4.91 -6.02
N LEU A 227 11.54 -4.80 -6.40
CA LEU A 227 12.16 -3.50 -6.65
C LEU A 227 11.43 -2.73 -7.75
N GLU A 228 11.05 -3.40 -8.83
CA GLU A 228 10.33 -2.77 -9.94
C GLU A 228 8.91 -2.34 -9.58
N MET A 229 8.19 -3.15 -8.80
CA MET A 229 6.89 -2.77 -8.25
C MET A 229 6.99 -1.48 -7.42
N GLN A 230 8.01 -1.35 -6.55
CA GLN A 230 8.19 -0.14 -5.76
C GLN A 230 8.58 1.08 -6.60
N ARG A 231 9.44 0.91 -7.62
CA ARG A 231 9.77 2.01 -8.56
C ARG A 231 8.54 2.53 -9.28
N ASN A 232 7.70 1.62 -9.78
CA ASN A 232 6.48 1.98 -10.49
C ASN A 232 5.45 2.62 -9.56
N TRP A 233 5.35 2.16 -8.31
CA TRP A 233 4.48 2.75 -7.29
C TRP A 233 4.92 4.17 -6.90
N ILE A 234 6.21 4.40 -6.67
CA ILE A 234 6.74 5.74 -6.39
C ILE A 234 6.55 6.65 -7.62
N GLY A 235 6.77 6.10 -8.82
CA GLY A 235 6.36 6.73 -10.07
C GLY A 235 6.96 8.10 -10.33
N LYS A 236 8.20 8.36 -9.90
CA LYS A 236 8.86 9.67 -10.08
C LYS A 236 8.84 10.08 -11.55
N LYS A 237 8.30 11.28 -11.81
CA LYS A 237 8.32 11.94 -13.12
C LYS A 237 8.96 13.31 -12.97
N GLU A 238 9.97 13.57 -13.80
CA GLU A 238 10.56 14.90 -13.95
C GLU A 238 9.90 15.59 -15.15
N GLY A 239 9.69 16.89 -15.06
CA GLY A 239 8.93 17.61 -16.05
C GLY A 239 8.92 19.12 -15.81
N VAL A 240 8.08 19.81 -16.56
CA VAL A 240 7.94 21.27 -16.52
C VAL A 240 6.52 21.67 -16.16
N ILE A 241 6.40 22.75 -15.38
CA ILE A 241 5.13 23.44 -15.14
C ILE A 241 5.05 24.61 -16.12
N ILE A 242 3.94 24.68 -16.84
CA ILE A 242 3.70 25.69 -17.87
C ILE A 242 2.47 26.49 -17.48
N LYS A 243 2.64 27.80 -17.41
CA LYS A 243 1.55 28.73 -17.08
C LYS A 243 0.88 29.21 -18.37
N HIS A 244 -0.45 29.14 -18.38
CA HIS A 244 -1.29 29.63 -19.47
C HIS A 244 -2.27 30.68 -18.97
N THR A 245 -2.46 31.74 -19.75
CA THR A 245 -3.55 32.69 -19.52
C THR A 245 -4.81 32.18 -20.18
N VAL A 246 -5.93 32.18 -19.45
CA VAL A 246 -7.23 31.80 -20.03
C VAL A 246 -7.78 32.99 -20.81
N LYS A 247 -8.19 32.75 -22.06
CA LYS A 247 -8.77 33.79 -22.91
C LYS A 247 -10.06 34.32 -22.30
N ASP A 248 -10.24 35.64 -22.39
CA ASP A 248 -11.40 36.40 -21.87
C ASP A 248 -11.61 36.34 -20.35
N LEU A 249 -10.65 35.77 -19.60
CA LEU A 249 -10.65 35.70 -18.15
C LEU A 249 -9.31 36.15 -17.60
N ASN A 250 -9.30 36.91 -16.50
CA ASN A 250 -8.05 37.29 -15.82
C ASN A 250 -7.58 36.18 -14.86
N ILE A 251 -7.55 34.94 -15.34
CA ILE A 251 -7.11 33.76 -14.59
C ILE A 251 -6.07 32.99 -15.39
N SER A 252 -5.23 32.24 -14.68
CA SER A 252 -4.23 31.36 -15.28
C SER A 252 -4.40 29.93 -14.83
N ILE A 253 -4.10 28.99 -15.73
CA ILE A 253 -3.99 27.56 -15.43
C ILE A 253 -2.54 27.12 -15.56
N GLU A 254 -2.12 26.21 -14.70
CA GLU A 254 -0.78 25.62 -14.72
C GLU A 254 -0.89 24.16 -15.16
N THR A 255 -0.21 23.80 -16.23
CA THR A 255 -0.15 22.43 -16.73
C THR A 255 1.18 21.78 -16.36
N PHE A 256 1.18 20.48 -16.08
CA PHE A 256 2.41 19.70 -15.93
C PHE A 256 2.64 18.84 -17.17
N SER A 257 3.87 18.82 -17.69
CA SER A 257 4.29 17.88 -18.72
C SER A 257 5.59 17.19 -18.35
N ALA A 258 5.58 15.86 -18.34
CA ALA A 258 6.79 15.04 -18.25
C ALA A 258 7.53 14.90 -19.60
N TYR A 259 6.96 15.44 -20.68
CA TYR A 259 7.45 15.29 -22.06
C TYR A 259 7.61 16.65 -22.74
N PRO A 260 8.63 17.45 -22.37
CA PRO A 260 8.82 18.79 -22.91
C PRO A 260 9.04 18.81 -24.44
N ALA A 261 9.52 17.71 -25.03
CA ALA A 261 9.69 17.58 -26.47
C ALA A 261 8.37 17.64 -27.26
N TRP A 262 7.22 17.38 -26.62
CA TRP A 262 5.91 17.33 -27.29
C TRP A 262 5.17 18.68 -27.27
N LEU A 263 5.66 19.68 -26.55
CA LEU A 263 4.91 20.89 -26.21
C LEU A 263 4.38 21.68 -27.42
N PHE A 264 5.13 21.69 -28.52
CA PHE A 264 4.72 22.35 -29.77
C PHE A 264 3.60 21.59 -30.49
N ALA A 265 3.54 20.26 -30.33
CA ALA A 265 2.52 19.40 -30.92
C ALA A 265 1.22 19.39 -30.12
N ASP A 266 1.24 19.82 -28.85
CA ASP A 266 0.04 19.84 -28.02
C ASP A 266 -1.06 20.72 -28.61
N THR A 267 -2.30 20.23 -28.65
CA THR A 267 -3.42 20.90 -29.32
C THR A 267 -4.53 21.34 -28.39
N PHE A 268 -4.68 20.73 -27.22
CA PHE A 268 -5.72 21.06 -26.24
C PHE A 268 -5.23 20.81 -24.81
N ILE A 269 -6.00 21.26 -23.83
CA ILE A 269 -5.73 21.07 -22.41
C ILE A 269 -6.87 20.30 -21.77
N VAL A 270 -6.55 19.32 -20.94
CA VAL A 270 -7.54 18.66 -20.08
C VAL A 270 -7.31 18.98 -18.61
N ILE A 271 -8.41 19.18 -17.89
CA ILE A 271 -8.45 19.45 -16.45
C ILE A 271 -9.20 18.32 -15.72
N ALA A 272 -8.67 17.89 -14.57
CA ALA A 272 -9.30 16.87 -13.74
C ALA A 272 -10.69 17.33 -13.24
N PRO A 273 -11.74 16.49 -13.25
CA PRO A 273 -13.10 16.88 -12.86
C PRO A 273 -13.22 17.45 -11.44
N GLU A 274 -12.30 17.10 -10.55
CA GLU A 274 -12.25 17.55 -9.16
C GLU A 274 -11.49 18.89 -9.00
N HIS A 275 -10.96 19.48 -10.08
CA HIS A 275 -10.10 20.66 -10.01
C HIS A 275 -10.88 21.93 -9.62
N PRO A 276 -10.41 22.72 -8.62
CA PRO A 276 -11.14 23.89 -8.11
C PRO A 276 -11.50 24.95 -9.16
N LEU A 277 -10.62 25.18 -10.13
CA LEU A 277 -10.81 26.19 -11.18
C LEU A 277 -11.96 25.89 -12.15
N ILE A 278 -12.49 24.66 -12.19
CA ILE A 278 -13.58 24.33 -13.11
C ILE A 278 -14.77 25.27 -12.89
N LYS A 279 -15.13 25.54 -11.64
CA LYS A 279 -16.26 26.42 -11.30
C LYS A 279 -16.14 27.81 -11.90
N GLU A 280 -14.92 28.34 -11.98
CA GLU A 280 -14.67 29.65 -12.57
C GLU A 280 -14.63 29.58 -14.09
N LEU A 281 -14.05 28.52 -14.66
CA LEU A 281 -13.95 28.33 -16.11
C LEU A 281 -15.31 28.26 -16.79
N VAL A 282 -16.25 27.49 -16.22
CA VAL A 282 -17.56 27.25 -16.85
C VAL A 282 -18.62 28.27 -16.44
N LYS A 283 -18.32 29.16 -15.49
CA LYS A 283 -19.27 30.16 -15.00
C LYS A 283 -19.82 31.01 -16.16
N ASN A 284 -21.15 31.14 -16.22
CA ASN A 284 -21.87 31.90 -17.25
C ASN A 284 -21.64 31.38 -18.69
N THR A 285 -21.25 30.12 -18.84
CA THR A 285 -21.17 29.47 -20.15
C THR A 285 -22.37 28.54 -20.34
N GLN A 286 -22.73 28.24 -21.59
CA GLN A 286 -23.74 27.23 -21.88
C GLN A 286 -23.35 25.80 -21.41
N TYR A 287 -22.08 25.57 -21.07
CA TYR A 287 -21.52 24.28 -20.68
C TYR A 287 -21.57 24.01 -19.17
N GLU A 288 -22.03 24.97 -18.35
CA GLU A 288 -22.03 24.85 -16.89
C GLU A 288 -22.86 23.66 -16.39
N LYS A 289 -24.05 23.46 -16.99
CA LYS A 289 -24.96 22.37 -16.62
C LYS A 289 -24.37 20.99 -16.95
N ASP A 290 -23.85 20.84 -18.16
CA ASP A 290 -23.28 19.57 -18.65
C ASP A 290 -22.01 19.22 -17.89
N THR A 291 -21.19 20.23 -17.57
CA THR A 291 -20.00 20.09 -16.74
C THR A 291 -20.35 19.56 -15.35
N ASN A 292 -21.33 20.16 -14.68
CA ASN A 292 -21.72 19.72 -13.34
C ASN A 292 -22.25 18.28 -13.35
N ALA A 293 -23.04 17.90 -14.38
CA ALA A 293 -23.50 16.53 -14.55
C ALA A 293 -22.33 15.54 -14.74
N PHE A 294 -21.34 15.92 -15.55
CA PHE A 294 -20.15 15.10 -15.81
C PHE A 294 -19.25 14.93 -14.57
N ILE A 295 -19.11 15.98 -13.74
CA ILE A 295 -18.40 15.88 -12.46
C ILE A 295 -19.09 14.89 -11.53
N GLU A 296 -20.42 14.88 -11.45
CA GLU A 296 -21.16 13.93 -10.63
C GLU A 296 -21.10 12.48 -11.17
N GLU A 297 -21.03 12.30 -12.49
CA GLU A 297 -20.76 10.99 -13.11
C GLU A 297 -19.36 10.49 -12.73
N THR A 298 -18.34 11.31 -12.91
CA THR A 298 -16.93 10.94 -12.70
C THR A 298 -16.58 10.68 -11.23
N LYS A 299 -17.29 11.29 -10.28
CA LYS A 299 -17.15 10.99 -8.83
C LYS A 299 -17.46 9.53 -8.49
N LYS A 300 -18.29 8.86 -9.29
CA LYS A 300 -18.67 7.45 -9.07
C LYS A 300 -17.64 6.48 -9.61
N ILE A 301 -16.65 6.97 -10.38
CA ILE A 301 -15.65 6.16 -11.07
C ILE A 301 -14.42 6.02 -10.15
N PRO A 302 -13.99 4.79 -9.82
CA PRO A 302 -12.74 4.54 -9.10
C PRO A 302 -11.52 5.12 -9.83
N ALA A 303 -10.53 5.62 -9.10
CA ALA A 303 -9.34 6.24 -9.69
C ALA A 303 -8.52 5.24 -10.53
N GLN A 304 -8.43 3.99 -10.07
CA GLN A 304 -7.73 2.90 -10.76
C GLN A 304 -8.35 2.60 -12.13
N GLN A 305 -9.69 2.60 -12.24
CA GLN A 305 -10.37 2.42 -13.52
C GLN A 305 -10.07 3.56 -14.50
N LYS A 306 -9.86 4.79 -14.02
CA LYS A 306 -9.49 5.93 -14.88
C LYS A 306 -8.13 5.73 -15.59
N THR A 307 -7.24 4.91 -15.00
CA THR A 307 -5.90 4.60 -15.54
C THR A 307 -5.86 3.39 -16.46
N GLU A 308 -6.95 2.64 -16.60
CA GLU A 308 -7.01 1.50 -17.52
C GLU A 308 -7.07 1.96 -18.98
N ASP A 309 -6.32 1.29 -19.85
CA ASP A 309 -6.30 1.60 -21.29
C ASP A 309 -7.68 1.35 -21.93
N THR A 310 -8.39 0.32 -21.48
CA THR A 310 -9.74 -0.02 -21.97
C THR A 310 -10.84 0.94 -21.50
N PHE A 311 -10.53 1.87 -20.60
CA PHE A 311 -11.51 2.75 -20.02
C PHE A 311 -11.91 3.87 -20.99
N GLU A 312 -13.21 3.96 -21.30
CA GLU A 312 -13.74 4.93 -22.26
C GLU A 312 -13.39 6.37 -21.87
N LYS A 313 -12.66 7.07 -22.74
CA LYS A 313 -12.31 8.48 -22.55
C LYS A 313 -13.54 9.35 -22.88
N LYS A 314 -13.99 10.10 -21.89
CA LYS A 314 -15.12 11.04 -22.00
C LYS A 314 -14.69 12.40 -21.49
N GLY A 315 -15.30 13.45 -22.03
CA GLY A 315 -15.08 14.80 -21.56
C GLY A 315 -16.13 15.79 -22.02
N VAL A 316 -16.08 16.97 -21.41
CA VAL A 316 -16.97 18.10 -21.67
C VAL A 316 -16.12 19.34 -21.94
N PHE A 317 -16.43 20.05 -23.02
CA PHE A 317 -15.76 21.30 -23.36
C PHE A 317 -16.19 22.39 -22.37
N THR A 318 -15.24 23.18 -21.88
CA THR A 318 -15.53 24.25 -20.91
C THR A 318 -16.11 25.52 -21.55
N GLY A 319 -16.06 25.66 -22.87
CA GLY A 319 -16.34 26.92 -23.55
C GLY A 319 -15.17 27.91 -23.51
N ARG A 320 -14.03 27.53 -22.95
CA ARG A 320 -12.87 28.40 -22.74
C ARG A 320 -11.65 27.88 -23.48
N TYR A 321 -10.77 28.83 -23.79
CA TYR A 321 -9.49 28.58 -24.42
C TYR A 321 -8.36 29.11 -23.54
N ALA A 322 -7.22 28.44 -23.57
CA ALA A 322 -5.98 28.91 -22.98
C ALA A 322 -5.04 29.37 -24.08
N MET A 323 -4.28 30.44 -23.84
CA MET A 323 -3.24 30.88 -24.77
C MET A 323 -2.05 29.92 -24.70
N ASP A 324 -1.54 29.50 -25.86
CA ASP A 324 -0.33 28.68 -25.92
C ASP A 324 0.92 29.58 -25.81
N PRO A 325 1.74 29.44 -24.74
CA PRO A 325 2.96 30.24 -24.60
C PRO A 325 4.04 29.89 -25.65
N PHE A 326 3.96 28.72 -26.30
CA PHE A 326 4.97 28.26 -27.26
C PHE A 326 4.63 28.60 -28.71
N ASN A 327 3.35 28.81 -29.01
CA ASN A 327 2.85 29.16 -30.34
C ASN A 327 2.05 30.46 -30.24
N PRO A 328 2.68 31.64 -30.45
CA PRO A 328 2.00 32.93 -30.32
C PRO A 328 0.72 33.01 -31.17
N GLY A 329 -0.38 33.43 -30.54
CA GLY A 329 -1.69 33.55 -31.17
C GLY A 329 -2.49 32.25 -31.27
N ARG A 330 -1.93 31.11 -30.87
CA ARG A 330 -2.65 29.84 -30.81
C ARG A 330 -3.48 29.73 -29.54
N GLU A 331 -4.73 29.35 -29.71
CA GLU A 331 -5.69 29.09 -28.65
C GLU A 331 -5.87 27.58 -28.48
N MET A 332 -5.74 27.08 -27.25
CA MET A 332 -5.91 25.68 -26.90
C MET A 332 -7.25 25.51 -26.18
N PRO A 333 -8.21 24.72 -26.71
CA PRO A 333 -9.47 24.48 -26.02
C PRO A 333 -9.23 23.75 -24.69
N ILE A 334 -9.96 24.15 -23.65
CA ILE A 334 -9.89 23.54 -22.32
C ILE A 334 -11.06 22.58 -22.15
N TRP A 335 -10.76 21.33 -21.83
CA TRP A 335 -11.72 20.24 -21.66
C TRP A 335 -11.65 19.66 -20.24
N ILE A 336 -12.78 19.21 -19.71
CA ILE A 336 -12.81 18.41 -18.49
C ILE A 336 -12.87 16.96 -18.91
N ALA A 337 -11.93 16.14 -18.46
CA ALA A 337 -11.80 14.76 -18.93
C ALA A 337 -11.73 13.74 -17.78
N ASN A 338 -12.39 12.59 -17.94
CA ASN A 338 -12.48 11.57 -16.89
C ASN A 338 -11.15 10.84 -16.62
N PHE A 339 -10.16 10.95 -17.51
CA PHE A 339 -8.84 10.33 -17.37
C PHE A 339 -7.78 11.26 -16.77
N ALA A 340 -8.10 12.55 -16.60
CA ALA A 340 -7.22 13.48 -15.89
C ALA A 340 -7.34 13.26 -14.38
N LEU A 341 -6.20 13.16 -13.70
CA LEU A 341 -6.12 12.85 -12.26
C LEU A 341 -5.68 14.08 -11.48
N MET A 342 -6.46 14.48 -10.46
CA MET A 342 -6.14 15.63 -9.61
C MET A 342 -4.81 15.47 -8.85
N ASP A 343 -4.44 14.24 -8.51
CA ASP A 343 -3.22 13.93 -7.77
C ASP A 343 -1.97 13.79 -8.67
N PHE A 344 -2.11 13.93 -9.99
CA PHE A 344 -1.00 13.90 -10.94
C PHE A 344 -0.61 15.31 -11.40
N GLY A 345 0.65 15.71 -11.17
CA GLY A 345 1.16 17.03 -11.54
C GLY A 345 0.34 18.15 -10.88
N THR A 346 -0.26 19.01 -11.69
CA THR A 346 -1.15 20.10 -11.25
C THR A 346 -2.63 19.72 -11.32
N GLY A 347 -2.98 18.50 -11.72
CA GLY A 347 -4.35 18.12 -12.09
C GLY A 347 -4.80 18.66 -13.46
N VAL A 348 -3.89 19.27 -14.22
CA VAL A 348 -4.12 19.80 -15.56
C VAL A 348 -2.94 19.41 -16.46
N ILE A 349 -3.24 18.88 -17.65
CA ILE A 349 -2.20 18.44 -18.61
C ILE A 349 -2.49 19.02 -20.00
N ARG A 350 -1.42 19.23 -20.77
CA ARG A 350 -1.50 19.49 -22.21
C ARG A 350 -1.56 18.16 -22.94
N CYS A 351 -2.34 18.09 -24.02
CA CYS A 351 -2.61 16.85 -24.72
C CYS A 351 -2.02 16.85 -26.13
N SER A 352 -1.40 15.73 -26.49
CA SER A 352 -0.59 15.58 -27.71
C SER A 352 -0.98 14.34 -28.51
N ALA A 353 -0.80 14.37 -29.83
CA ALA A 353 -0.99 13.18 -30.67
C ALA A 353 0.01 12.05 -30.36
N HIS A 354 1.06 12.32 -29.57
CA HIS A 354 2.06 11.34 -29.14
C HIS A 354 1.61 10.50 -27.93
N ASP A 355 0.54 10.89 -27.22
CA ASP A 355 -0.08 10.07 -26.19
C ASP A 355 -1.35 9.42 -26.76
N VAL A 356 -1.45 8.09 -26.64
CA VAL A 356 -2.56 7.31 -27.22
C VAL A 356 -3.91 7.74 -26.63
N ARG A 357 -3.95 8.08 -25.33
CA ARG A 357 -5.20 8.49 -24.66
C ARG A 357 -5.67 9.84 -25.17
N ASP A 358 -4.74 10.75 -25.38
CA ASP A 358 -5.00 12.08 -25.94
C ASP A 358 -5.44 11.97 -27.40
N PHE A 359 -4.79 11.10 -28.18
CA PHE A 359 -5.14 10.85 -29.58
C PHE A 359 -6.55 10.25 -29.72
N GLU A 360 -6.90 9.25 -28.91
CA GLU A 360 -8.25 8.67 -28.87
C GLU A 360 -9.31 9.72 -28.50
N PHE A 361 -9.00 10.56 -27.51
CA PHE A 361 -9.89 11.63 -27.09
C PHE A 361 -10.10 12.67 -28.20
N ALA A 362 -9.01 13.16 -28.79
CA ALA A 362 -9.06 14.13 -29.89
C ALA A 362 -9.81 13.56 -31.12
N THR A 363 -9.61 12.28 -31.43
CA THR A 363 -10.31 11.62 -32.56
C THR A 363 -11.82 11.56 -32.33
N LYS A 364 -12.26 11.32 -31.08
CA LYS A 364 -13.67 11.24 -30.70
C LYS A 364 -14.37 12.60 -30.72
N TYR A 365 -13.71 13.64 -30.21
CA TYR A 365 -14.34 14.95 -29.99
C TYR A 365 -14.03 15.99 -31.07
N LYS A 366 -13.05 15.73 -31.95
CA LYS A 366 -12.57 16.62 -33.02
C LYS A 366 -12.27 18.02 -32.52
#